data_AF-A0AAW0J8S0-F1
#
_entry.id   AF-A0AAW0J8S0-F1
#
_cell.length_a   1.000
_cell.length_b   1.000
_cell.length_c   1.000
_cell.angle_alpha   90.00
_cell.angle_beta   90.00
_cell.angle_gamma   90.00
#
_symmetry.space_group_name_H-M   'P 1'
#
loop_
_entity.id
_entity.type
_entity.pdbx_description
1 polymer ?
#
loop_
_entity_poly.entity_id
_entity_poly.type
_entity_poly.pdbx_seq_one_letter_code
_entity_poly.pdbx_strand_id
1 'polypeptide(L)'
;MEDILLFSSLTLFLLFIAFKFILKTRRRAKHLPPSPPSLPIIGHLHLVKKPLHRTFQALSQKYGNLFSLQFGTQPVVIVSSPSAVEECFTKNDIVLANRPPFILGKHLGYNNTTLVQSPYGDHWRNLRRISALEIFSNTRLNKFLGIRSDEVKHLLLNLSRNSLHGFAKVELQSMLLEMTFNNIMRMVAGKRYYGYGKDVKDEEEARQFRQIMKEAFSYGGASNPAEFVPILRWMDYGGLEKRLKNLSKRTDAFLQGLIDEHRRKEEEDNTMIDHMLSLQKSQPEYYTDQIIKGLILIKHLLRNLSRNSCHGFAKVELQSMLSEMTFNNIMRMVAGKRYYKYGEDVNDEEEARQFRRIIKELTGLGGASNPAEFVSILRCMDYGGLEKKLKSLSKRMDEFLQALIDEKRRKEEEGNTMIDHMLSLQKSQPEYYTDQIIKGLILVSALNNSSSLIEKARKSWFCLILTS
;
A
#
# COMPACT_ATOMS: atom_id res chain seq x y z
N MET A 1 3.90 -31.51 -57.56
CA MET A 1 2.58 -30.88 -57.82
C MET A 1 1.76 -30.83 -56.54
N GLU A 2 1.76 -31.90 -55.74
CA GLU A 2 1.11 -31.98 -54.42
C GLU A 2 1.63 -30.93 -53.41
N ASP A 3 2.94 -30.69 -53.34
CA ASP A 3 3.51 -29.67 -52.44
C ASP A 3 3.01 -28.26 -52.77
N ILE A 4 2.92 -27.92 -54.07
CA ILE A 4 2.44 -26.61 -54.54
C ILE A 4 0.96 -26.42 -54.19
N LEU A 5 0.15 -27.49 -54.29
CA LEU A 5 -1.26 -27.48 -53.88
C LEU A 5 -1.41 -27.33 -52.36
N LEU A 6 -0.55 -27.99 -51.57
CA LEU A 6 -0.52 -27.84 -50.12
C LEU A 6 -0.16 -26.41 -49.70
N PHE A 7 0.92 -25.84 -50.24
CA PHE A 7 1.32 -24.45 -49.95
C PHE A 7 0.26 -23.44 -50.39
N SER A 8 -0.35 -23.64 -51.56
CA SER A 8 -1.42 -22.76 -52.05
C SER A 8 -2.68 -22.84 -51.16
N SER A 9 -3.08 -24.05 -50.74
CA SER A 9 -4.22 -24.23 -49.83
C SER A 9 -3.97 -23.60 -48.46
N LEU A 10 -2.75 -23.74 -47.92
CA LEU A 10 -2.37 -23.14 -46.63
C LEU A 10 -2.36 -21.61 -46.72
N THR A 11 -1.88 -21.06 -47.84
CA THR A 11 -1.86 -19.60 -48.07
C THR A 11 -3.26 -19.04 -48.21
N LEU A 12 -4.16 -19.70 -48.96
CA LEU A 12 -5.57 -19.35 -49.07
C LEU A 12 -6.30 -19.43 -47.74
N PHE A 13 -5.99 -20.46 -46.92
CA PHE A 13 -6.56 -20.61 -45.59
C PHE A 13 -6.10 -19.49 -44.64
N LEU A 14 -4.81 -19.12 -44.66
CA LEU A 14 -4.28 -18.00 -43.89
C LEU A 14 -4.87 -16.65 -44.34
N LEU A 15 -5.04 -16.44 -45.65
CA LEU A 15 -5.69 -15.25 -46.21
C LEU A 15 -7.19 -15.18 -45.83
N PHE A 16 -7.90 -16.31 -45.86
CA PHE A 16 -9.29 -16.38 -45.43
C PHE A 16 -9.45 -16.07 -43.94
N ILE A 17 -8.55 -16.60 -43.10
CA ILE A 17 -8.48 -16.27 -41.68
C ILE A 17 -8.21 -14.77 -41.51
N ALA A 18 -7.20 -14.22 -42.18
CA ALA A 18 -6.86 -12.79 -42.12
C ALA A 18 -8.05 -11.91 -42.56
N PHE A 19 -8.75 -12.28 -43.62
CA PHE A 19 -9.93 -11.57 -44.12
C PHE A 19 -11.10 -11.59 -43.11
N LYS A 20 -11.41 -12.76 -42.53
CA LYS A 20 -12.40 -12.88 -41.44
C LYS A 20 -12.03 -12.01 -40.24
N PHE A 21 -10.75 -11.94 -39.88
CA PHE A 21 -10.26 -11.07 -38.81
C PHE A 21 -10.42 -9.59 -39.16
N ILE A 22 -10.03 -9.15 -40.37
CA ILE A 22 -10.20 -7.76 -40.82
C ILE A 22 -11.67 -7.34 -40.78
N LEU A 23 -12.58 -8.19 -41.29
CA LEU A 23 -14.03 -7.93 -41.25
C LEU A 23 -14.57 -7.84 -39.82
N LYS A 24 -14.08 -8.68 -38.90
CA LYS A 24 -14.47 -8.65 -37.48
C LYS A 24 -13.97 -7.38 -36.78
N THR A 25 -12.77 -6.90 -37.13
CA THR A 25 -12.20 -5.65 -36.61
C THR A 25 -12.98 -4.43 -37.13
N ARG A 26 -13.40 -4.43 -38.41
CA ARG A 26 -14.22 -3.34 -38.99
C ARG A 26 -15.64 -3.25 -38.44
N ARG A 27 -16.19 -4.35 -37.91
CA ARG A 27 -17.54 -4.38 -37.31
C ARG A 27 -17.61 -3.86 -35.86
N ARG A 28 -16.49 -3.48 -35.23
CA ARG A 28 -16.48 -2.99 -33.84
C ARG A 28 -16.85 -1.50 -33.74
N ALA A 29 -18.16 -1.29 -33.58
CA ALA A 29 -18.89 -0.28 -32.81
C ALA A 29 -18.41 1.19 -32.83
N LYS A 30 -19.27 2.07 -33.38
CA LYS A 30 -19.16 3.53 -33.46
C LYS A 30 -19.12 4.27 -32.09
N HIS A 31 -19.09 3.55 -30.96
CA HIS A 31 -19.21 4.10 -29.60
C HIS A 31 -18.21 3.52 -28.58
N LEU A 32 -17.11 2.90 -29.02
CA LEU A 32 -16.08 2.41 -28.10
C LEU A 32 -15.05 3.50 -27.76
N PRO A 33 -14.44 3.46 -26.56
CA PRO A 33 -13.29 4.29 -26.25
C PRO A 33 -12.15 4.08 -27.26
N PRO A 34 -11.31 5.10 -27.51
CA PRO A 34 -10.13 5.01 -28.37
C PRO A 34 -9.32 3.74 -28.12
N SER A 35 -8.73 3.14 -29.15
CA SER A 35 -7.94 1.92 -29.03
C SER A 35 -6.64 2.01 -29.84
N PRO A 36 -5.50 1.54 -29.30
CA PRO A 36 -4.31 1.35 -30.10
C PRO A 36 -4.52 0.31 -31.21
N PRO A 37 -3.59 0.20 -32.17
CA PRO A 37 -3.56 -0.91 -33.11
C PRO A 37 -3.37 -2.25 -32.38
N SER A 38 -4.19 -3.25 -32.74
CA SER A 38 -4.16 -4.58 -32.14
C SER A 38 -3.63 -5.63 -33.12
N LEU A 39 -2.90 -6.64 -32.61
CA LEU A 39 -2.45 -7.77 -33.42
C LEU A 39 -3.51 -8.90 -33.43
N PRO A 40 -3.59 -9.70 -34.51
CA PRO A 40 -4.48 -10.87 -34.54
C PRO A 40 -4.18 -11.83 -33.39
N ILE A 41 -5.23 -12.48 -32.87
CA ILE A 41 -5.19 -13.52 -31.80
C ILE A 41 -4.76 -13.00 -30.42
N ILE A 42 -3.61 -12.32 -30.30
CA ILE A 42 -3.06 -11.82 -29.04
C ILE A 42 -3.58 -10.44 -28.63
N GLY A 43 -4.14 -9.67 -29.58
CA GLY A 43 -4.62 -8.32 -29.35
C GLY A 43 -3.49 -7.37 -28.95
N HIS A 44 -3.64 -6.71 -27.81
CA HIS A 44 -2.74 -5.70 -27.26
C HIS A 44 -1.74 -6.25 -26.24
N LEU A 45 -1.69 -7.57 -26.00
CA LEU A 45 -0.76 -8.16 -25.02
C LEU A 45 0.71 -7.80 -25.29
N HIS A 46 1.08 -7.59 -26.55
CA HIS A 46 2.41 -7.16 -26.96
C HIS A 46 2.80 -5.74 -26.47
N LEU A 47 1.81 -4.90 -26.15
CA LEU A 47 2.03 -3.56 -25.57
C LEU A 47 2.21 -3.61 -24.05
N VAL A 48 1.75 -4.68 -23.41
CA VAL A 48 1.66 -4.81 -21.95
C VAL A 48 3.01 -5.22 -21.36
N LYS A 49 3.82 -4.23 -20.97
CA LYS A 49 5.10 -4.44 -20.29
C LYS A 49 4.94 -4.32 -18.77
N LYS A 50 5.85 -4.94 -18.02
CA LYS A 50 5.90 -4.76 -16.56
C LYS A 50 6.74 -3.51 -16.23
N PRO A 51 6.35 -2.70 -15.23
CA PRO A 51 5.12 -2.81 -14.44
C PRO A 51 3.88 -2.28 -15.19
N LEU A 52 2.77 -3.01 -15.09
CA LEU A 52 1.54 -2.78 -15.88
C LEU A 52 1.01 -1.35 -15.78
N HIS A 53 0.97 -0.78 -14.56
CA HIS A 53 0.42 0.54 -14.31
C HIS A 53 1.19 1.66 -15.05
N ARG A 54 2.53 1.53 -15.20
CA ARG A 54 3.33 2.52 -15.94
C ARG A 54 3.08 2.42 -17.44
N THR A 55 2.93 1.20 -17.95
CA THR A 55 2.55 1.00 -19.36
C THR A 55 1.17 1.61 -19.63
N PHE A 56 0.19 1.37 -18.75
CA PHE A 56 -1.14 1.95 -18.91
C PHE A 56 -1.14 3.47 -18.78
N GLN A 57 -0.33 4.06 -17.90
CA GLN A 57 -0.15 5.50 -17.80
C GLN A 57 0.47 6.09 -19.08
N ALA A 58 1.50 5.45 -19.65
CA ALA A 58 2.10 5.90 -20.91
C ALA A 58 1.09 5.81 -22.08
N LEU A 59 0.26 4.77 -22.10
CA LEU A 59 -0.82 4.65 -23.08
C LEU A 59 -1.92 5.69 -22.86
N SER A 60 -2.28 6.01 -21.61
CA SER A 60 -3.30 7.02 -21.32
C SER A 60 -2.87 8.43 -21.76
N GLN A 61 -1.57 8.74 -21.67
CA GLN A 61 -1.02 9.99 -22.20
C GLN A 61 -1.17 10.13 -23.72
N LYS A 62 -1.25 9.00 -24.46
CA LYS A 62 -1.35 8.98 -25.92
C LYS A 62 -2.78 8.82 -26.43
N TYR A 63 -3.59 8.00 -25.77
CA TYR A 63 -4.94 7.62 -26.22
C TYR A 63 -6.06 8.27 -25.39
N GLY A 64 -5.70 9.03 -24.37
CA GLY A 64 -6.63 9.70 -23.47
C GLY A 64 -6.87 8.93 -22.17
N ASN A 65 -7.61 9.55 -21.26
CA ASN A 65 -7.86 9.02 -19.90
C ASN A 65 -8.89 7.87 -19.87
N LEU A 66 -9.50 7.53 -21.00
CA LEU A 66 -10.41 6.40 -21.16
C LEU A 66 -10.13 5.76 -22.52
N PHE A 67 -9.62 4.54 -22.54
CA PHE A 67 -9.26 3.84 -23.77
C PHE A 67 -9.48 2.33 -23.63
N SER A 68 -9.64 1.65 -24.76
CA SER A 68 -9.92 0.22 -24.83
C SER A 68 -8.69 -0.56 -25.31
N LEU A 69 -8.49 -1.71 -24.68
CA LEU A 69 -7.51 -2.73 -25.02
C LEU A 69 -8.24 -4.07 -25.24
N GLN A 70 -7.49 -5.04 -25.73
CA GLN A 70 -7.97 -6.37 -26.09
C GLN A 70 -6.87 -7.33 -25.68
N PHE A 71 -7.05 -8.04 -24.59
CA PHE A 71 -6.09 -9.04 -24.14
C PHE A 71 -6.53 -10.39 -24.68
N GLY A 72 -5.87 -10.85 -25.74
CA GLY A 72 -6.30 -12.04 -26.48
C GLY A 72 -7.77 -11.93 -26.91
N THR A 73 -8.64 -12.78 -26.36
CA THR A 73 -10.09 -12.75 -26.64
C THR A 73 -10.90 -11.82 -25.70
N GLN A 74 -10.30 -11.29 -24.64
CA GLN A 74 -10.97 -10.48 -23.63
C GLN A 74 -10.84 -8.96 -23.88
N PRO A 75 -11.95 -8.21 -24.02
CA PRO A 75 -11.90 -6.75 -24.06
C PRO A 75 -11.59 -6.19 -22.67
N VAL A 76 -10.79 -5.12 -22.62
CA VAL A 76 -10.38 -4.44 -21.39
C VAL A 76 -10.55 -2.94 -21.59
N VAL A 77 -11.15 -2.25 -20.63
CA VAL A 77 -11.22 -0.78 -20.63
C VAL A 77 -10.31 -0.25 -19.54
N ILE A 78 -9.45 0.70 -19.89
CA ILE A 78 -8.56 1.37 -18.97
C ILE A 78 -9.15 2.73 -18.63
N VAL A 79 -9.31 2.99 -17.34
CA VAL A 79 -9.81 4.25 -16.79
C VAL A 79 -8.67 4.92 -16.03
N SER A 80 -8.36 6.17 -16.37
CA SER A 80 -7.25 6.94 -15.79
C SER A 80 -7.65 8.38 -15.43
N SER A 81 -8.96 8.68 -15.39
CA SER A 81 -9.51 9.95 -14.90
C SER A 81 -10.15 9.76 -13.53
N PRO A 82 -9.89 10.63 -12.53
CA PRO A 82 -10.56 10.59 -11.23
C PRO A 82 -12.10 10.64 -11.35
N SER A 83 -12.64 11.51 -12.20
CA SER A 83 -14.10 11.64 -12.40
C SER A 83 -14.73 10.38 -12.98
N ALA A 84 -14.06 9.73 -13.94
CA ALA A 84 -14.55 8.49 -14.53
C ALA A 84 -14.45 7.31 -13.55
N VAL A 85 -13.39 7.29 -12.73
CA VAL A 85 -13.25 6.30 -11.64
C VAL A 85 -14.35 6.48 -10.60
N GLU A 86 -14.65 7.72 -10.20
CA GLU A 86 -15.75 8.03 -9.28
C GLU A 86 -17.08 7.53 -9.84
N GLU A 87 -17.39 7.82 -11.10
CA GLU A 87 -18.61 7.32 -11.75
C GLU A 87 -18.68 5.78 -11.80
N CYS A 88 -17.55 5.11 -12.03
CA CYS A 88 -17.47 3.64 -12.01
C CYS A 88 -17.79 3.05 -10.63
N PHE A 89 -17.34 3.69 -9.55
CA PHE A 89 -17.49 3.20 -8.18
C PHE A 89 -18.65 3.82 -7.40
N THR A 90 -19.46 4.66 -8.04
CA THR A 90 -20.67 5.26 -7.44
C THR A 90 -21.92 4.92 -8.26
N LYS A 91 -22.06 5.47 -9.47
CA LYS A 91 -23.26 5.30 -10.30
C LYS A 91 -23.38 3.90 -10.91
N ASN A 92 -22.24 3.29 -11.27
CA ASN A 92 -22.17 2.02 -11.98
C ASN A 92 -21.52 0.89 -11.14
N ASP A 93 -21.47 1.07 -9.82
CA ASP A 93 -20.71 0.22 -8.91
C ASP A 93 -21.16 -1.25 -8.93
N ILE A 94 -22.47 -1.51 -8.98
CA ILE A 94 -23.06 -2.86 -9.05
C ILE A 94 -22.76 -3.53 -10.39
N VAL A 95 -22.89 -2.81 -11.50
CA VAL A 95 -22.64 -3.34 -12.85
C VAL A 95 -21.17 -3.72 -13.02
N LEU A 96 -20.27 -2.93 -12.42
CA LEU A 96 -18.82 -3.13 -12.46
C LEU A 96 -18.29 -3.96 -11.26
N ALA A 97 -19.17 -4.45 -10.38
CA ALA A 97 -18.76 -5.20 -9.20
C ALA A 97 -18.28 -6.62 -9.52
N ASN A 98 -18.61 -7.16 -10.69
CA ASN A 98 -18.22 -8.52 -11.08
C ASN A 98 -16.70 -8.67 -11.29
N ARG A 99 -16.21 -9.89 -11.10
CA ARG A 99 -14.79 -10.25 -11.23
C ARG A 99 -14.59 -11.15 -12.45
N PRO A 100 -13.58 -10.89 -13.30
CA PRO A 100 -13.23 -11.81 -14.36
C PRO A 100 -12.82 -13.19 -13.80
N PRO A 101 -13.26 -14.30 -14.40
CA PRO A 101 -12.95 -15.64 -13.91
C PRO A 101 -11.51 -16.04 -14.27
N PHE A 102 -10.58 -15.77 -13.36
CA PHE A 102 -9.17 -16.15 -13.51
C PHE A 102 -8.90 -17.60 -13.06
N ILE A 103 -7.87 -18.22 -13.63
CA ILE A 103 -7.46 -19.61 -13.29
C ILE A 103 -7.01 -19.68 -11.82
N LEU A 104 -6.36 -18.61 -11.34
CA LEU A 104 -6.01 -18.45 -9.92
C LEU A 104 -7.25 -18.53 -9.02
N GLY A 105 -8.31 -17.78 -9.35
CA GLY A 105 -9.56 -17.78 -8.59
C GLY A 105 -10.30 -19.12 -8.66
N LYS A 106 -10.21 -19.83 -9.80
CA LYS A 106 -10.75 -21.19 -9.93
C LYS A 106 -10.10 -22.16 -8.95
N HIS A 107 -8.77 -22.16 -8.83
CA HIS A 107 -8.05 -23.16 -8.03
C HIS A 107 -7.77 -22.72 -6.58
N LEU A 108 -7.27 -21.50 -6.35
CA LEU A 108 -7.03 -20.99 -4.99
C LEU A 108 -8.27 -20.36 -4.36
N GLY A 109 -9.19 -19.84 -5.17
CA GLY A 109 -10.39 -19.18 -4.69
C GLY A 109 -11.61 -20.10 -4.59
N TYR A 110 -11.41 -21.41 -4.49
CA TYR A 110 -12.47 -22.43 -4.42
C TYR A 110 -13.56 -22.22 -5.48
N ASN A 111 -13.19 -22.26 -6.76
CA ASN A 111 -14.09 -21.96 -7.87
C ASN A 111 -14.69 -20.54 -7.84
N ASN A 112 -13.87 -19.54 -7.50
CA ASN A 112 -14.25 -18.13 -7.37
C ASN A 112 -15.31 -17.85 -6.29
N THR A 113 -15.41 -18.64 -5.23
CA THR A 113 -16.39 -18.38 -4.15
C THR A 113 -15.82 -17.49 -3.04
N THR A 114 -14.58 -17.01 -3.14
CA THR A 114 -13.99 -16.11 -2.14
C THR A 114 -14.42 -14.65 -2.35
N LEU A 115 -14.49 -13.85 -1.29
CA LEU A 115 -14.77 -12.40 -1.29
C LEU A 115 -14.06 -11.61 -2.41
N VAL A 116 -12.83 -11.97 -2.76
CA VAL A 116 -12.02 -11.24 -3.76
C VAL A 116 -12.43 -11.59 -5.20
N GLN A 117 -12.89 -12.82 -5.43
CA GLN A 117 -13.11 -13.40 -6.76
C GLN A 117 -14.59 -13.65 -7.09
N SER A 118 -15.47 -13.68 -6.08
CA SER A 118 -16.90 -13.95 -6.29
C SER A 118 -17.55 -12.84 -7.13
N PRO A 119 -18.43 -13.22 -8.08
CA PRO A 119 -19.30 -12.25 -8.72
C PRO A 119 -20.21 -11.62 -7.67
N TYR A 120 -20.72 -10.43 -8.01
CA TYR A 120 -21.68 -9.74 -7.18
C TYR A 120 -22.98 -10.54 -7.10
N GLY A 121 -23.52 -10.67 -5.90
CA GLY A 121 -24.70 -11.46 -5.60
C GLY A 121 -24.80 -11.73 -4.10
N ASP A 122 -25.80 -12.51 -3.70
CA ASP A 122 -26.11 -12.70 -2.27
C ASP A 122 -24.98 -13.37 -1.50
N HIS A 123 -24.31 -14.34 -2.12
CA HIS A 123 -23.10 -14.98 -1.56
C HIS A 123 -22.01 -13.95 -1.25
N TRP A 124 -21.66 -13.09 -2.20
CA TRP A 124 -20.63 -12.08 -2.02
C TRP A 124 -21.03 -11.01 -1.00
N ARG A 125 -22.31 -10.59 -0.99
CA ARG A 125 -22.85 -9.65 0.01
C ARG A 125 -22.76 -10.24 1.41
N ASN A 126 -23.10 -11.51 1.57
CA ASN A 126 -22.98 -12.21 2.84
C ASN A 126 -21.52 -12.32 3.29
N LEU A 127 -20.58 -12.67 2.41
CA LEU A 127 -19.15 -12.68 2.74
C LEU A 127 -18.64 -11.30 3.15
N ARG A 128 -19.09 -10.22 2.50
CA ARG A 128 -18.79 -8.83 2.89
C ARG A 128 -19.33 -8.51 4.28
N ARG A 129 -20.58 -8.88 4.56
CA ARG A 129 -21.23 -8.68 5.87
C ARG A 129 -20.45 -9.40 6.97
N ILE A 130 -20.14 -10.69 6.79
CA ILE A 130 -19.36 -11.49 7.74
C ILE A 130 -17.98 -10.85 7.96
N SER A 131 -17.31 -10.45 6.89
CA SER A 131 -15.99 -9.81 7.00
C SER A 131 -16.05 -8.51 7.81
N ALA A 132 -17.02 -7.65 7.54
CA ALA A 132 -17.16 -6.36 8.23
C ALA A 132 -17.53 -6.52 9.71
N LEU A 133 -18.47 -7.41 10.04
CA LEU A 133 -19.00 -7.56 11.39
C LEU A 133 -18.11 -8.45 12.27
N GLU A 134 -17.63 -9.58 11.73
CA GLU A 134 -17.01 -10.62 12.55
C GLU A 134 -15.48 -10.54 12.54
N ILE A 135 -14.90 -10.10 11.42
CA ILE A 135 -13.45 -10.11 11.18
C ILE A 135 -12.82 -8.73 11.40
N PHE A 136 -13.43 -7.69 10.82
CA PHE A 136 -12.86 -6.34 10.76
C PHE A 136 -13.59 -5.31 11.64
N SER A 137 -14.50 -5.74 12.52
CA SER A 137 -15.17 -4.83 13.44
C SER A 137 -14.19 -4.22 14.44
N ASN A 138 -14.49 -2.99 14.91
CA ASN A 138 -13.67 -2.29 15.90
C ASN A 138 -13.46 -3.13 17.16
N THR A 139 -14.52 -3.78 17.66
CA THR A 139 -14.45 -4.68 18.82
C THR A 139 -13.46 -5.83 18.58
N ARG A 140 -13.52 -6.48 17.42
CA ARG A 140 -12.60 -7.57 17.06
C ARG A 140 -11.16 -7.08 16.92
N LEU A 141 -10.95 -5.95 16.23
CA LEU A 141 -9.63 -5.37 16.06
C LEU A 141 -9.01 -4.93 17.40
N ASN A 142 -9.81 -4.38 18.31
CA ASN A 142 -9.35 -3.96 19.64
C ASN A 142 -8.95 -5.15 20.51
N LYS A 143 -9.65 -6.28 20.43
CA LYS A 143 -9.23 -7.55 21.06
C LYS A 143 -7.82 -8.00 20.59
N PHE A 144 -7.42 -7.63 19.38
CA PHE A 144 -6.09 -7.93 18.82
C PHE A 144 -5.07 -6.80 18.97
N LEU A 145 -5.36 -5.75 19.74
CA LEU A 145 -4.41 -4.65 19.96
C LEU A 145 -3.10 -5.17 20.56
N GLY A 146 -3.18 -6.04 21.57
CA GLY A 146 -1.99 -6.63 22.22
C GLY A 146 -1.09 -7.37 21.24
N ILE A 147 -1.66 -8.18 20.34
CA ILE A 147 -0.91 -8.90 19.30
C ILE A 147 -0.16 -7.92 18.40
N ARG A 148 -0.83 -6.85 17.94
CA ARG A 148 -0.24 -5.86 17.05
C ARG A 148 0.87 -5.06 17.72
N SER A 149 0.64 -4.63 18.96
CA SER A 149 1.66 -3.95 19.76
C SER A 149 2.88 -4.84 19.99
N ASP A 150 2.67 -6.13 20.25
CA ASP A 150 3.74 -7.09 20.48
C ASP A 150 4.58 -7.34 19.21
N GLU A 151 3.96 -7.46 18.03
CA GLU A 151 4.72 -7.57 16.77
C GLU A 151 5.54 -6.32 16.44
N VAL A 152 5.01 -5.13 16.73
CA VAL A 152 5.77 -3.88 16.57
C VAL A 152 6.95 -3.84 17.54
N LYS A 153 6.75 -4.20 18.80
CA LYS A 153 7.85 -4.31 19.79
C LYS A 153 8.89 -5.33 19.33
N HIS A 154 8.47 -6.47 18.80
CA HIS A 154 9.37 -7.49 18.28
C HIS A 154 10.22 -6.98 17.11
N LEU A 155 9.62 -6.24 16.17
CA LEU A 155 10.35 -5.58 15.09
C LEU A 155 11.38 -4.58 15.63
N LEU A 156 11.00 -3.73 16.59
CA LEU A 156 11.90 -2.74 17.20
C LEU A 156 13.08 -3.40 17.94
N LEU A 157 12.81 -4.49 18.68
CA LEU A 157 13.87 -5.26 19.34
C LEU A 157 14.84 -5.87 18.32
N ASN A 158 14.33 -6.38 17.19
CA ASN A 158 15.17 -6.92 16.13
C ASN A 158 16.04 -5.82 15.48
N LEU A 159 15.46 -4.64 15.21
CA LEU A 159 16.21 -3.48 14.72
C LEU A 159 17.29 -3.03 15.71
N SER A 160 16.95 -2.94 16.99
CA SER A 160 17.88 -2.57 18.06
C SER A 160 19.05 -3.55 18.18
N ARG A 161 18.78 -4.87 18.08
CA ARG A 161 19.82 -5.90 18.05
C ARG A 161 20.78 -5.73 16.88
N ASN A 162 20.26 -5.45 15.69
CA ASN A 162 21.09 -5.25 14.51
C ASN A 162 21.97 -3.99 14.61
N SER A 163 21.55 -2.98 15.38
CA SER A 163 22.32 -1.75 15.61
C SER A 163 23.22 -1.76 16.86
N LEU A 164 23.45 -2.91 17.50
CA LEU A 164 24.25 -2.99 18.74
C LEU A 164 25.70 -2.51 18.57
N HIS A 165 26.26 -2.62 17.36
CA HIS A 165 27.63 -2.21 17.05
C HIS A 165 27.69 -0.92 16.19
N GLY A 166 26.64 -0.10 16.23
CA GLY A 166 26.56 1.18 15.51
C GLY A 166 25.52 1.16 14.40
N PHE A 167 25.75 1.96 13.35
CA PHE A 167 24.80 2.08 12.24
C PHE A 167 24.69 0.76 11.47
N ALA A 168 23.48 0.21 11.40
CA ALA A 168 23.19 -1.02 10.67
C ALA A 168 22.27 -0.75 9.48
N LYS A 169 22.70 -1.17 8.28
CA LYS A 169 21.85 -1.18 7.10
C LYS A 169 20.90 -2.37 7.17
N VAL A 170 19.61 -2.10 7.21
CA VAL A 170 18.56 -3.13 7.28
C VAL A 170 17.64 -3.06 6.07
N GLU A 171 17.06 -4.19 5.69
CA GLU A 171 16.08 -4.30 4.62
C GLU A 171 14.67 -4.23 5.23
N LEU A 172 14.11 -3.02 5.32
CA LEU A 172 12.80 -2.79 5.96
C LEU A 172 11.64 -3.50 5.25
N GLN A 173 11.74 -3.77 3.95
CA GLN A 173 10.64 -4.33 3.18
C GLN A 173 10.32 -5.77 3.60
N SER A 174 11.34 -6.59 3.84
CA SER A 174 11.25 -7.96 4.35
C SER A 174 10.79 -7.93 5.79
N MET A 175 11.42 -7.11 6.63
CA MET A 175 11.06 -7.04 8.05
C MET A 175 9.60 -6.63 8.27
N LEU A 176 9.09 -5.64 7.51
CA LEU A 176 7.68 -5.25 7.55
C LEU A 176 6.75 -6.32 6.97
N LEU A 177 7.20 -7.07 5.96
CA LEU A 177 6.43 -8.18 5.38
C LEU A 177 6.27 -9.32 6.38
N GLU A 178 7.36 -9.70 7.04
CA GLU A 178 7.40 -10.74 8.07
C GLU A 178 6.51 -10.35 9.25
N MET A 179 6.68 -9.13 9.78
CA MET A 179 5.83 -8.58 10.84
C MET A 179 4.35 -8.55 10.41
N THR A 180 4.06 -8.26 9.14
CA THR A 180 2.69 -8.29 8.60
C THR A 180 2.09 -9.69 8.68
N PHE A 181 2.83 -10.70 8.23
CA PHE A 181 2.35 -12.08 8.24
C PHE A 181 2.17 -12.61 9.65
N ASN A 182 3.13 -12.36 10.53
CA ASN A 182 3.01 -12.75 11.92
C ASN A 182 1.82 -12.06 12.61
N ASN A 183 1.62 -10.76 12.38
CA ASN A 183 0.43 -10.07 12.86
C ASN A 183 -0.86 -10.77 12.42
N ILE A 184 -0.97 -11.09 11.13
CA ILE A 184 -2.16 -11.73 10.59
C ILE A 184 -2.34 -13.12 11.18
N MET A 185 -1.30 -13.96 11.14
CA MET A 185 -1.40 -15.36 11.57
C MET A 185 -1.54 -15.52 13.06
N ARG A 186 -1.02 -14.60 13.88
CA ARG A 186 -1.33 -14.57 15.31
C ARG A 186 -2.77 -14.17 15.59
N MET A 187 -3.32 -13.22 14.84
CA MET A 187 -4.75 -12.90 14.96
C MET A 187 -5.64 -14.03 14.42
N VAL A 188 -5.21 -14.76 13.39
CA VAL A 188 -6.02 -15.79 12.74
C VAL A 188 -5.97 -17.12 13.50
N ALA A 189 -4.76 -17.59 13.80
CA ALA A 189 -4.48 -18.94 14.32
C ALA A 189 -3.60 -18.91 15.58
N GLY A 190 -3.24 -17.74 16.11
CA GLY A 190 -2.35 -17.64 17.27
C GLY A 190 -0.88 -17.97 17.01
N LYS A 191 -0.48 -18.17 15.75
CA LYS A 191 0.88 -18.65 15.37
C LYS A 191 1.74 -17.60 14.68
N ARG A 192 3.06 -17.69 14.90
CA ARG A 192 4.11 -16.97 14.15
C ARG A 192 4.79 -17.93 13.17
N TYR A 193 5.10 -17.46 11.96
CA TYR A 193 5.81 -18.24 10.93
C TYR A 193 7.09 -17.56 10.41
N TYR A 194 7.39 -16.37 10.92
CA TYR A 194 8.64 -15.66 10.67
C TYR A 194 9.26 -15.29 12.03
N GLY A 195 10.58 -15.34 12.13
CA GLY A 195 11.31 -15.11 13.37
C GLY A 195 12.62 -15.91 13.42
N TYR A 196 13.38 -15.78 14.51
CA TYR A 196 14.64 -16.49 14.70
C TYR A 196 14.61 -17.34 15.97
N GLY A 197 15.24 -18.52 15.94
CA GLY A 197 15.37 -19.39 17.11
C GLY A 197 14.00 -19.88 17.62
N LYS A 198 13.66 -19.53 18.86
CA LYS A 198 12.44 -20.03 19.54
C LYS A 198 11.15 -19.26 19.19
N ASP A 199 11.23 -18.25 18.32
CA ASP A 199 10.05 -17.44 17.94
C ASP A 199 9.02 -18.24 17.12
N VAL A 200 9.47 -19.28 16.42
CA VAL A 200 8.64 -20.19 15.62
C VAL A 200 8.52 -21.52 16.35
N LYS A 201 7.29 -21.92 16.68
CA LYS A 201 7.05 -23.17 17.43
C LYS A 201 7.19 -24.42 16.57
N ASP A 202 6.72 -24.34 15.33
CA ASP A 202 6.79 -25.42 14.34
C ASP A 202 7.44 -24.88 13.07
N GLU A 203 8.72 -25.22 12.87
CA GLU A 203 9.50 -24.73 11.75
C GLU A 203 9.09 -25.36 10.42
N GLU A 204 8.58 -26.60 10.43
CA GLU A 204 8.14 -27.28 9.21
C GLU A 204 6.81 -26.68 8.72
N GLU A 205 5.86 -26.46 9.63
CA GLU A 205 4.61 -25.74 9.32
C GLU A 205 4.91 -24.31 8.81
N ALA A 206 5.83 -23.60 9.46
CA ALA A 206 6.25 -22.27 9.03
C ALA A 206 6.90 -22.28 7.64
N ARG A 207 7.76 -23.26 7.36
CA ARG A 207 8.37 -23.44 6.04
C ARG A 207 7.31 -23.66 4.96
N GLN A 208 6.31 -24.50 5.23
CA GLN A 208 5.19 -24.74 4.34
C GLN A 208 4.37 -23.48 4.09
N PHE A 209 4.04 -22.73 5.14
CA PHE A 209 3.35 -21.43 5.03
C PHE A 209 4.12 -20.45 4.15
N ARG A 210 5.41 -20.24 4.42
CA ARG A 210 6.26 -19.31 3.65
C ARG A 210 6.31 -19.70 2.17
N GLN A 211 6.39 -21.00 1.88
CA GLN A 211 6.39 -21.49 0.51
C GLN A 211 5.05 -21.27 -0.20
N ILE A 212 3.93 -21.59 0.47
CA ILE A 212 2.58 -21.35 -0.06
C ILE A 212 2.40 -19.86 -0.38
N MET A 213 2.76 -18.97 0.55
CA MET A 213 2.63 -17.53 0.35
C MET A 213 3.49 -17.04 -0.82
N LYS A 214 4.75 -17.46 -0.90
CA LYS A 214 5.65 -17.09 -2.01
C LYS A 214 5.09 -17.51 -3.37
N GLU A 215 4.56 -18.73 -3.48
CA GLU A 215 3.95 -19.23 -4.71
C GLU A 215 2.62 -18.53 -5.03
N ALA A 216 1.75 -18.32 -4.04
CA ALA A 216 0.48 -17.62 -4.25
C ALA A 216 0.69 -16.19 -4.78
N PHE A 217 1.70 -15.48 -4.29
CA PHE A 217 2.02 -14.13 -4.79
C PHE A 217 2.67 -14.12 -6.17
N SER A 218 3.45 -15.13 -6.54
CA SER A 218 4.07 -15.18 -7.88
C SER A 218 3.02 -15.35 -8.98
N TYR A 219 1.90 -16.01 -8.67
CA TYR A 219 0.75 -16.14 -9.56
C TYR A 219 -0.29 -15.02 -9.42
N GLY A 220 -0.14 -14.15 -8.42
CA GLY A 220 -1.06 -13.04 -8.15
C GLY A 220 -0.90 -11.89 -9.14
N GLY A 221 -1.84 -11.74 -10.07
CA GLY A 221 -1.98 -10.57 -10.95
C GLY A 221 -2.24 -10.92 -12.42
N ALA A 222 -2.89 -10.00 -13.14
CA ALA A 222 -3.36 -10.16 -14.53
C ALA A 222 -2.25 -10.10 -15.60
N SER A 223 -1.09 -10.74 -15.34
CA SER A 223 0.09 -10.63 -16.20
C SER A 223 0.45 -11.91 -16.95
N ASN A 224 -0.32 -12.98 -16.81
CA ASN A 224 -0.07 -14.21 -17.56
C ASN A 224 -0.87 -14.21 -18.89
N PRO A 225 -0.18 -14.21 -20.05
CA PRO A 225 -0.84 -14.29 -21.36
C PRO A 225 -1.75 -15.52 -21.52
N ALA A 226 -1.46 -16.62 -20.82
CA ALA A 226 -2.27 -17.84 -20.86
C ALA A 226 -3.70 -17.65 -20.31
N GLU A 227 -3.93 -16.61 -19.50
CA GLU A 227 -5.29 -16.28 -19.03
C GLU A 227 -6.16 -15.66 -20.14
N PHE A 228 -5.52 -15.09 -21.16
CA PHE A 228 -6.19 -14.28 -22.19
C PHE A 228 -6.23 -14.95 -23.56
N VAL A 229 -5.32 -15.89 -23.82
CA VAL A 229 -5.19 -16.59 -25.12
C VAL A 229 -5.60 -18.06 -24.97
N PRO A 230 -6.76 -18.47 -25.50
CA PRO A 230 -7.31 -19.82 -25.31
C PRO A 230 -6.38 -20.97 -25.72
N ILE A 231 -5.59 -20.80 -26.79
CA ILE A 231 -4.65 -21.83 -27.28
C ILE A 231 -3.52 -22.06 -26.26
N LEU A 232 -3.00 -21.00 -25.64
CA LEU A 232 -1.97 -21.11 -24.59
C LEU A 232 -2.53 -21.79 -23.34
N ARG A 233 -3.80 -21.54 -23.02
CA ARG A 233 -4.50 -22.22 -21.93
C ARG A 233 -4.66 -23.72 -22.20
N TRP A 234 -5.05 -24.10 -23.41
CA TRP A 234 -5.24 -25.51 -23.79
C TRP A 234 -3.95 -26.32 -23.66
N MET A 235 -2.80 -25.74 -24.04
CA MET A 235 -1.49 -26.40 -23.92
C MET A 235 -0.86 -26.31 -22.52
N ASP A 236 -1.56 -25.75 -21.52
CA ASP A 236 -1.01 -25.39 -20.21
C ASP A 236 0.37 -24.69 -20.34
N TYR A 237 0.44 -23.64 -21.15
CA TYR A 237 1.70 -22.94 -21.44
C TYR A 237 2.38 -22.49 -20.14
N GLY A 238 3.60 -22.99 -19.91
CA GLY A 238 4.35 -22.74 -18.68
C GLY A 238 3.95 -23.60 -17.46
N GLY A 239 3.05 -24.56 -17.64
CA GLY A 239 2.58 -25.49 -16.59
C GLY A 239 1.79 -24.80 -15.48
N LEU A 240 1.15 -23.66 -15.77
CA LEU A 240 0.50 -22.80 -14.78
C LEU A 240 -0.64 -23.53 -14.08
N GLU A 241 -1.54 -24.18 -14.83
CA GLU A 241 -2.72 -24.82 -14.25
C GLU A 241 -2.30 -26.00 -13.37
N LYS A 242 -1.34 -26.81 -13.81
CA LYS A 242 -0.78 -27.89 -12.98
C LYS A 242 -0.16 -27.36 -11.67
N ARG A 243 0.63 -26.29 -11.73
CA ARG A 243 1.24 -25.65 -10.55
C ARG A 243 0.18 -25.07 -9.61
N LEU A 244 -0.84 -24.40 -10.14
CA LEU A 244 -1.95 -23.86 -9.36
C LEU A 244 -2.80 -24.94 -8.70
N LYS A 245 -3.03 -26.08 -9.36
CA LYS A 245 -3.71 -27.25 -8.75
C LYS A 245 -2.90 -27.81 -7.58
N ASN A 246 -1.58 -27.94 -7.74
CA ASN A 246 -0.71 -28.39 -6.64
C ASN A 246 -0.74 -27.40 -5.47
N LEU A 247 -0.57 -26.10 -5.76
CA LEU A 247 -0.63 -25.05 -4.74
C LEU A 247 -1.97 -25.01 -4.02
N SER A 248 -3.08 -25.21 -4.75
CA SER A 248 -4.44 -25.29 -4.21
C SER A 248 -4.57 -26.44 -3.20
N LYS A 249 -4.12 -27.65 -3.57
CA LYS A 249 -4.15 -28.81 -2.66
C LYS A 249 -3.34 -28.57 -1.38
N ARG A 250 -2.13 -28.04 -1.51
CA ARG A 250 -1.25 -27.72 -0.37
C ARG A 250 -1.85 -26.64 0.53
N THR A 251 -2.40 -25.60 -0.08
CA THR A 251 -3.09 -24.50 0.63
C THR A 251 -4.31 -25.01 1.37
N ASP A 252 -5.15 -25.83 0.73
CA ASP A 252 -6.35 -26.38 1.33
C ASP A 252 -6.02 -27.29 2.52
N ALA A 253 -5.05 -28.20 2.35
CA ALA A 253 -4.58 -29.07 3.42
C ALA A 253 -4.01 -28.27 4.61
N PHE A 254 -3.20 -27.25 4.34
CA PHE A 254 -2.65 -26.37 5.38
C PHE A 254 -3.76 -25.66 6.17
N LEU A 255 -4.74 -25.05 5.48
CA LEU A 255 -5.82 -24.34 6.15
C LEU A 255 -6.78 -25.28 6.88
N GLN A 256 -7.05 -26.46 6.34
CA GLN A 256 -7.82 -27.48 7.04
C GLN A 256 -7.10 -27.93 8.30
N GLY A 257 -5.78 -28.14 8.24
CA GLY A 257 -4.97 -28.47 9.41
C GLY A 257 -5.10 -27.45 10.54
N LEU A 258 -5.09 -26.15 10.21
CA LEU A 258 -5.34 -25.08 11.19
C LEU A 258 -6.75 -25.14 11.77
N ILE A 259 -7.78 -25.34 10.95
CA ILE A 259 -9.17 -25.45 11.41
C ILE A 259 -9.32 -26.64 12.37
N ASP A 260 -8.80 -27.79 11.99
CA ASP A 260 -8.94 -29.02 12.76
C ASP A 260 -8.13 -28.98 14.06
N GLU A 261 -6.97 -28.32 14.07
CA GLU A 261 -6.23 -28.05 15.29
C GLU A 261 -7.06 -27.24 16.29
N HIS A 262 -7.68 -26.16 15.84
CA HIS A 262 -8.54 -25.34 16.69
C HIS A 262 -9.80 -26.09 17.16
N ARG A 263 -10.36 -27.00 16.35
CA ARG A 263 -11.46 -27.87 16.79
C ARG A 263 -11.07 -28.86 17.89
N ARG A 264 -9.81 -29.30 17.92
CA ARG A 264 -9.30 -30.26 18.91
C ARG A 264 -8.90 -29.61 20.23
N LYS A 265 -8.79 -28.28 20.30
CA LYS A 265 -8.45 -27.58 21.55
C LYS A 265 -9.63 -27.63 22.52
N GLU A 266 -9.32 -27.90 23.78
CA GLU A 266 -10.30 -27.89 24.88
C GLU A 266 -10.63 -26.45 25.34
N GLU A 267 -9.66 -25.52 25.22
CA GLU A 267 -9.85 -24.09 25.53
C GLU A 267 -9.98 -23.27 24.24
N GLU A 268 -11.06 -22.48 24.13
CA GLU A 268 -11.24 -21.52 23.04
C GLU A 268 -10.28 -20.33 23.23
N ASP A 269 -9.21 -20.28 22.43
CA ASP A 269 -8.39 -19.09 22.28
C ASP A 269 -9.22 -17.95 21.64
N ASN A 270 -8.82 -16.69 21.84
CA ASN A 270 -9.49 -15.55 21.21
C ASN A 270 -9.01 -15.31 19.77
N THR A 271 -8.85 -16.36 18.95
CA THR A 271 -8.41 -16.20 17.55
C THR A 271 -9.58 -16.00 16.58
N MET A 272 -9.27 -15.62 15.33
CA MET A 272 -10.30 -15.53 14.30
C MET A 272 -10.88 -16.89 13.92
N ILE A 273 -10.07 -17.96 13.94
CA ILE A 273 -10.54 -19.31 13.66
C ILE A 273 -11.53 -19.74 14.74
N ASP A 274 -11.18 -19.56 16.02
CA ASP A 274 -12.07 -19.91 17.14
C ASP A 274 -13.41 -19.16 17.06
N HIS A 275 -13.36 -17.86 16.73
CA HIS A 275 -14.58 -17.07 16.55
C HIS A 275 -15.43 -17.56 15.37
N MET A 276 -14.83 -17.90 14.23
CA MET A 276 -15.59 -18.42 13.10
C MET A 276 -16.14 -19.82 13.37
N LEU A 277 -15.42 -20.65 14.14
CA LEU A 277 -15.88 -21.97 14.57
C LEU A 277 -17.04 -21.87 15.56
N SER A 278 -17.03 -20.89 16.48
CA SER A 278 -18.16 -20.67 17.38
C SER A 278 -19.42 -20.21 16.61
N LEU A 279 -19.25 -19.38 15.59
CA LEU A 279 -20.33 -19.01 14.67
C LEU A 279 -20.81 -20.18 13.80
N GLN A 280 -19.90 -21.07 13.39
CA GLN A 280 -20.24 -22.30 12.67
C GLN A 280 -21.19 -23.20 13.48
N LYS A 281 -21.06 -23.25 14.82
CA LYS A 281 -21.98 -24.02 15.69
C LYS A 281 -23.43 -23.52 15.61
N SER A 282 -23.64 -22.21 15.45
CA SER A 282 -24.97 -21.59 15.39
C SER A 282 -25.52 -21.39 13.97
N GLN A 283 -24.64 -21.20 12.99
CA GLN A 283 -24.97 -20.89 11.60
C GLN A 283 -24.12 -21.71 10.61
N PRO A 284 -24.23 -23.05 10.62
CA PRO A 284 -23.33 -23.94 9.87
C PRO A 284 -23.36 -23.69 8.36
N GLU A 285 -24.51 -23.29 7.81
CA GLU A 285 -24.70 -22.98 6.38
C GLU A 285 -23.88 -21.76 5.92
N TYR A 286 -23.67 -20.78 6.81
CA TYR A 286 -22.98 -19.53 6.49
C TYR A 286 -21.48 -19.55 6.81
N TYR A 287 -21.03 -20.49 7.64
CA TYR A 287 -19.65 -20.62 8.10
C TYR A 287 -19.09 -22.01 7.79
N THR A 288 -19.30 -22.50 6.57
CA THR A 288 -18.68 -23.77 6.12
C THR A 288 -17.16 -23.67 6.12
N ASP A 289 -16.46 -24.81 6.22
CA ASP A 289 -14.99 -24.84 6.21
C ASP A 289 -14.41 -24.13 4.98
N GLN A 290 -15.03 -24.31 3.81
CA GLN A 290 -14.63 -23.60 2.59
C GLN A 290 -14.74 -22.08 2.74
N ILE A 291 -15.79 -21.57 3.38
CA ILE A 291 -15.97 -20.13 3.64
C ILE A 291 -14.92 -19.64 4.63
N ILE A 292 -14.71 -20.36 5.74
CA ILE A 292 -13.70 -20.04 6.76
C ILE A 292 -12.30 -19.98 6.13
N LYS A 293 -11.90 -21.02 5.38
CA LYS A 293 -10.64 -21.08 4.63
C LYS A 293 -10.52 -19.92 3.64
N GLY A 294 -11.60 -19.63 2.91
CA GLY A 294 -11.67 -18.52 1.97
C GLY A 294 -11.38 -17.18 2.64
N LEU A 295 -12.04 -16.88 3.77
CA LEU A 295 -11.88 -15.65 4.53
C LEU A 295 -10.46 -15.52 5.12
N ILE A 296 -9.86 -16.64 5.56
CA ILE A 296 -8.45 -16.67 6.00
C ILE A 296 -7.53 -16.28 4.85
N LEU A 297 -7.67 -16.90 3.67
CA LEU A 297 -6.84 -16.58 2.50
C LEU A 297 -6.94 -15.12 2.08
N ILE A 298 -8.14 -14.55 2.17
CA ILE A 298 -8.42 -13.17 1.78
C ILE A 298 -7.70 -12.18 2.68
N LYS A 299 -7.66 -12.42 4.00
CA LYS A 299 -6.92 -11.57 4.95
C LYS A 299 -5.42 -11.50 4.59
N HIS A 300 -4.86 -12.58 4.06
CA HIS A 300 -3.47 -12.65 3.61
C HIS A 300 -3.22 -11.99 2.24
N LEU A 301 -4.15 -12.18 1.29
CA LEU A 301 -4.01 -11.72 -0.09
C LEU A 301 -4.36 -10.23 -0.26
N LEU A 302 -5.36 -9.71 0.46
CA LEU A 302 -5.81 -8.32 0.33
C LEU A 302 -4.76 -7.28 0.72
N ARG A 303 -3.93 -7.56 1.74
CA ARG A 303 -2.92 -6.60 2.21
C ARG A 303 -1.70 -6.51 1.29
N ASN A 304 -1.38 -7.56 0.53
CA ASN A 304 -0.26 -7.54 -0.42
C ASN A 304 -0.65 -7.16 -1.85
N LEU A 305 -1.93 -7.31 -2.25
CA LEU A 305 -2.41 -6.76 -3.52
C LEU A 305 -2.35 -5.21 -3.54
N SER A 306 -2.51 -4.56 -2.38
CA SER A 306 -2.15 -3.14 -2.21
C SER A 306 -0.65 -2.88 -2.52
N ARG A 307 0.24 -3.83 -2.18
CA ARG A 307 1.70 -3.66 -2.26
C ARG A 307 2.31 -3.80 -3.66
N ASN A 308 1.73 -4.59 -4.56
CA ASN A 308 2.20 -4.66 -5.96
C ASN A 308 1.87 -3.39 -6.77
N SER A 309 0.86 -2.62 -6.34
CA SER A 309 0.62 -1.25 -6.82
C SER A 309 1.48 -0.21 -6.08
N CYS A 310 1.93 -0.51 -4.85
CA CYS A 310 2.66 0.42 -4.00
C CYS A 310 4.19 0.31 -4.04
N HIS A 311 4.82 -0.33 -5.03
CA HIS A 311 6.29 -0.26 -5.17
C HIS A 311 6.82 1.19 -5.22
N GLY A 312 6.03 2.12 -5.76
CA GLY A 312 6.28 3.56 -5.66
C GLY A 312 5.57 4.23 -4.48
N PHE A 313 4.30 3.90 -4.24
CA PHE A 313 3.49 4.56 -3.20
C PHE A 313 3.95 4.24 -1.79
N ALA A 314 4.38 3.02 -1.46
CA ALA A 314 4.79 2.67 -0.09
C ALA A 314 6.06 3.40 0.34
N LYS A 315 7.00 3.71 -0.58
CA LYS A 315 8.19 4.51 -0.26
C LYS A 315 7.81 5.97 0.04
N VAL A 316 6.83 6.51 -0.69
CA VAL A 316 6.31 7.88 -0.52
C VAL A 316 5.41 7.99 0.71
N GLU A 317 4.56 6.99 0.95
CA GLU A 317 3.61 6.92 2.06
C GLU A 317 4.29 6.52 3.36
N LEU A 318 5.29 5.63 3.39
CA LEU A 318 6.13 5.44 4.59
C LEU A 318 6.95 6.69 4.89
N GLN A 319 7.46 7.43 3.90
CA GLN A 319 8.07 8.72 4.19
C GLN A 319 7.06 9.71 4.79
N SER A 320 5.85 9.81 4.24
CA SER A 320 4.79 10.66 4.79
C SER A 320 4.36 10.21 6.20
N MET A 321 4.00 8.95 6.39
CA MET A 321 3.54 8.38 7.66
C MET A 321 4.65 8.35 8.73
N LEU A 322 5.90 8.03 8.37
CA LEU A 322 7.02 8.13 9.32
C LEU A 322 7.33 9.59 9.63
N SER A 323 7.22 10.51 8.67
CA SER A 323 7.35 11.95 8.96
C SER A 323 6.23 12.44 9.87
N GLU A 324 4.99 11.96 9.69
CA GLU A 324 3.82 12.32 10.48
C GLU A 324 3.84 11.71 11.89
N MET A 325 4.28 10.44 12.03
CA MET A 325 4.49 9.80 13.33
C MET A 325 5.67 10.41 14.09
N THR A 326 6.78 10.64 13.41
CA THR A 326 7.96 11.30 13.98
C THR A 326 7.58 12.72 14.42
N PHE A 327 6.80 13.41 13.60
CA PHE A 327 6.26 14.74 13.90
C PHE A 327 5.36 14.73 15.14
N ASN A 328 4.40 13.81 15.23
CA ASN A 328 3.50 13.74 16.38
C ASN A 328 4.28 13.41 17.68
N ASN A 329 5.30 12.55 17.60
CA ASN A 329 6.17 12.26 18.73
C ASN A 329 7.04 13.47 19.14
N ILE A 330 7.58 14.22 18.18
CA ILE A 330 8.37 15.44 18.44
C ILE A 330 7.50 16.53 19.05
N MET A 331 6.32 16.82 18.49
CA MET A 331 5.45 17.86 19.05
C MET A 331 4.94 17.51 20.44
N ARG A 332 4.76 16.21 20.71
CA ARG A 332 4.47 15.72 22.06
C ARG A 332 5.65 15.92 23.01
N MET A 333 6.90 15.71 22.56
CA MET A 333 8.10 15.99 23.37
C MET A 333 8.35 17.49 23.56
N VAL A 334 8.13 18.30 22.52
CA VAL A 334 8.49 19.71 22.48
C VAL A 334 7.47 20.59 23.20
N ALA A 335 6.20 20.42 22.86
CA ALA A 335 5.12 21.28 23.33
C ALA A 335 4.06 20.55 24.17
N GLY A 336 4.18 19.23 24.33
CA GLY A 336 3.15 18.42 25.01
C GLY A 336 1.85 18.28 24.20
N LYS A 337 1.85 18.68 22.92
CA LYS A 337 0.64 18.79 22.10
C LYS A 337 0.54 17.67 21.06
N ARG A 338 -0.68 17.16 20.86
CA ARG A 338 -1.04 16.19 19.82
C ARG A 338 -1.78 16.91 18.69
N TYR A 339 -1.19 16.87 17.49
CA TYR A 339 -1.71 17.58 16.30
C TYR A 339 -2.21 16.64 15.18
N TYR A 340 -2.23 15.32 15.41
CA TYR A 340 -2.70 14.33 14.44
C TYR A 340 -3.68 13.32 15.06
N LYS A 341 -4.70 12.95 14.28
CA LYS A 341 -5.82 12.09 14.68
C LYS A 341 -5.62 10.66 14.15
N TYR A 342 -5.54 9.70 15.06
CA TYR A 342 -5.91 8.31 14.81
C TYR A 342 -6.79 7.85 15.98
N GLY A 343 -8.06 8.25 15.96
CA GLY A 343 -9.07 7.78 16.92
C GLY A 343 -9.07 8.41 18.32
N GLU A 344 -8.38 9.54 18.55
CA GLU A 344 -8.42 10.32 19.81
C GLU A 344 -8.55 11.83 19.54
N ASP A 345 -8.86 12.61 20.58
CA ASP A 345 -9.00 14.07 20.55
C ASP A 345 -7.65 14.78 20.33
N VAL A 346 -7.63 15.71 19.36
CA VAL A 346 -6.53 16.62 19.06
C VAL A 346 -6.65 17.82 20.00
N ASN A 347 -5.53 18.32 20.55
CA ASN A 347 -5.56 19.41 21.53
C ASN A 347 -6.20 20.70 20.96
N ASP A 348 -5.77 21.11 19.75
CA ASP A 348 -6.29 22.28 19.03
C ASP A 348 -6.24 21.99 17.51
N GLU A 349 -7.41 21.85 16.89
CA GLU A 349 -7.54 21.48 15.48
C GLU A 349 -7.21 22.62 14.52
N GLU A 350 -7.36 23.88 14.94
CA GLU A 350 -7.01 25.05 14.14
C GLU A 350 -5.49 25.24 14.11
N GLU A 351 -4.86 25.16 15.27
CA GLU A 351 -3.39 25.20 15.43
C GLU A 351 -2.72 24.06 14.64
N ALA A 352 -3.30 22.85 14.72
CA ALA A 352 -2.86 21.70 13.92
C ALA A 352 -2.95 21.99 12.40
N ARG A 353 -4.04 22.60 11.94
CA ARG A 353 -4.24 22.95 10.52
C ARG A 353 -3.26 24.02 10.06
N GLN A 354 -3.03 25.06 10.86
CA GLN A 354 -2.07 26.13 10.57
C GLN A 354 -0.66 25.57 10.41
N PHE A 355 -0.23 24.72 11.33
CA PHE A 355 1.11 24.14 11.29
C PHE A 355 1.30 23.20 10.09
N ARG A 356 0.32 22.33 9.80
CA ARG A 356 0.36 21.45 8.62
C ARG A 356 0.52 22.24 7.33
N ARG A 357 -0.15 23.39 7.24
CA ARG A 357 -0.05 24.27 6.08
C ARG A 357 1.35 24.86 5.92
N ILE A 358 1.98 25.31 7.01
CA ILE A 358 3.35 25.82 7.03
C ILE A 358 4.34 24.73 6.57
N ILE A 359 4.26 23.50 7.12
CA ILE A 359 5.16 22.40 6.74
C ILE A 359 4.95 21.94 5.30
N LYS A 360 3.70 21.87 4.84
CA LYS A 360 3.39 21.50 3.45
C LYS A 360 3.96 22.51 2.45
N GLU A 361 3.88 23.80 2.77
CA GLU A 361 4.50 24.87 1.98
C GLU A 361 6.03 24.78 2.03
N LEU A 362 6.64 24.56 3.21
CA LEU A 362 8.09 24.38 3.36
C LEU A 362 8.61 23.20 2.53
N THR A 363 7.90 22.08 2.57
CA THR A 363 8.24 20.86 1.84
C THR A 363 8.07 21.04 0.33
N GLY A 364 7.02 21.76 -0.09
CA GLY A 364 6.78 22.12 -1.48
C GLY A 364 7.88 23.02 -2.04
N LEU A 365 8.43 23.93 -1.23
CA LEU A 365 9.53 24.82 -1.62
C LEU A 365 10.90 24.11 -1.65
N GLY A 366 11.17 23.20 -0.70
CA GLY A 366 12.41 22.41 -0.67
C GLY A 366 12.55 21.36 -1.78
N GLY A 367 11.44 21.04 -2.47
CA GLY A 367 11.39 20.13 -3.63
C GLY A 367 11.47 20.82 -4.99
N ALA A 368 11.35 22.15 -5.06
CA ALA A 368 11.35 22.88 -6.32
C ALA A 368 12.77 22.97 -6.90
N SER A 369 12.94 22.61 -8.17
CA SER A 369 14.18 22.87 -8.92
C SER A 369 14.28 24.37 -9.15
N ASN A 370 15.29 25.04 -8.59
CA ASN A 370 15.55 26.45 -8.90
C ASN A 370 16.45 26.52 -10.15
N PRO A 371 15.99 27.07 -11.29
CA PRO A 371 16.83 27.23 -12.48
C PRO A 371 18.08 28.09 -12.24
N ALA A 372 18.04 28.97 -11.24
CA ALA A 372 19.18 29.80 -10.83
C ALA A 372 20.33 28.99 -10.18
N GLU A 373 20.10 27.73 -9.81
CA GLU A 373 21.17 26.81 -9.39
C GLU A 373 22.01 26.31 -10.57
N PHE A 374 21.52 26.41 -11.81
CA PHE A 374 22.20 25.93 -13.01
C PHE A 374 22.76 27.06 -13.89
N VAL A 375 22.30 28.31 -13.71
CA VAL A 375 22.73 29.47 -14.52
C VAL A 375 22.94 30.69 -13.62
N SER A 376 24.20 31.05 -13.38
CA SER A 376 24.63 32.10 -12.43
C SER A 376 24.07 33.50 -12.74
N ILE A 377 23.76 33.79 -14.01
CA ILE A 377 23.22 35.09 -14.46
C ILE A 377 21.76 35.30 -14.02
N LEU A 378 21.02 34.23 -13.70
CA LEU A 378 19.63 34.30 -13.27
C LEU A 378 19.47 34.59 -11.75
N ARG A 379 20.57 34.67 -11.00
CA ARG A 379 20.58 34.91 -9.55
C ARG A 379 20.10 36.32 -9.15
N CYS A 380 20.13 37.27 -10.09
CA CYS A 380 19.69 38.65 -9.90
C CYS A 380 18.19 38.86 -10.20
N MET A 381 17.49 37.82 -10.65
CA MET A 381 16.06 37.87 -10.97
C MET A 381 15.33 36.88 -10.05
N ASP A 382 14.42 37.35 -9.19
CA ASP A 382 13.54 36.50 -8.35
C ASP A 382 12.51 35.75 -9.21
N TYR A 383 13.00 34.85 -10.09
CA TYR A 383 12.19 34.07 -11.02
C TYR A 383 11.34 33.08 -10.21
N GLY A 384 10.05 33.40 -10.06
CA GLY A 384 9.06 32.58 -9.36
C GLY A 384 8.67 33.06 -7.95
N GLY A 385 9.24 34.19 -7.48
CA GLY A 385 8.91 34.78 -6.18
C GLY A 385 9.34 33.90 -5.00
N LEU A 386 10.39 33.10 -5.17
CA LEU A 386 10.80 32.07 -4.22
C LEU A 386 11.32 32.71 -2.92
N GLU A 387 12.11 33.78 -3.04
CA GLU A 387 12.65 34.49 -1.87
C GLU A 387 11.53 35.16 -1.07
N LYS A 388 10.56 35.77 -1.76
CA LYS A 388 9.37 36.37 -1.14
C LYS A 388 8.49 35.33 -0.43
N LYS A 389 8.31 34.14 -1.03
CA LYS A 389 7.59 33.02 -0.43
C LYS A 389 8.34 32.47 0.79
N LEU A 390 9.67 32.37 0.73
CA LEU A 390 10.50 31.90 1.84
C LEU A 390 10.47 32.88 3.02
N LYS A 391 10.55 34.19 2.77
CA LYS A 391 10.41 35.24 3.80
C LYS A 391 9.03 35.21 4.46
N SER A 392 7.96 35.10 3.66
CA SER A 392 6.59 34.98 4.19
C SER A 392 6.38 33.72 5.02
N LEU A 393 6.96 32.60 4.59
CA LEU A 393 6.89 31.33 5.30
C LEU A 393 7.68 31.38 6.62
N SER A 394 8.89 31.98 6.60
CA SER A 394 9.72 32.18 7.78
C SER A 394 8.99 33.01 8.84
N LYS A 395 8.29 34.09 8.42
CA LYS A 395 7.51 34.93 9.32
C LYS A 395 6.38 34.14 10.00
N ARG A 396 5.62 33.36 9.23
CA ARG A 396 4.51 32.52 9.76
C ARG A 396 5.00 31.42 10.71
N MET A 397 6.17 30.85 10.44
CA MET A 397 6.78 29.86 11.33
C MET A 397 7.25 30.52 12.63
N ASP A 398 7.87 31.69 12.57
CA ASP A 398 8.32 32.43 13.75
C ASP A 398 7.15 32.84 14.66
N GLU A 399 6.06 33.35 14.07
CA GLU A 399 4.82 33.68 14.78
C GLU A 399 4.21 32.45 15.47
N PHE A 400 4.19 31.30 14.78
CA PHE A 400 3.70 30.05 15.34
C PHE A 400 4.55 29.56 16.52
N LEU A 401 5.87 29.57 16.39
CA LEU A 401 6.77 29.14 17.46
C LEU A 401 6.74 30.10 18.66
N GLN A 402 6.61 31.40 18.42
CA GLN A 402 6.44 32.38 19.50
C GLN A 402 5.14 32.12 20.27
N ALA A 403 4.04 31.84 19.58
CA ALA A 403 2.76 31.55 20.24
C ALA A 403 2.83 30.32 21.17
N LEU A 404 3.59 29.29 20.77
CA LEU A 404 3.84 28.11 21.63
C LEU A 404 4.63 28.46 22.89
N ILE A 405 5.67 29.28 22.75
CA ILE A 405 6.50 29.74 23.86
C ILE A 405 5.68 30.60 24.82
N ASP A 406 4.86 31.53 24.29
CA ASP A 406 4.05 32.45 25.08
C ASP A 406 2.88 31.75 25.78
N GLU A 407 2.29 30.72 25.18
CA GLU A 407 1.30 29.87 25.85
C GLU A 407 1.92 29.12 27.03
N LYS A 408 3.12 28.56 26.85
CA LYS A 408 3.84 27.86 27.92
C LYS A 408 4.27 28.80 29.04
N ARG A 409 4.71 30.02 28.72
CA ARG A 409 4.98 31.08 29.71
C ARG A 409 3.75 31.43 30.54
N ARG A 410 2.55 31.45 29.94
CA ARG A 410 1.29 31.79 30.61
C ARG A 410 0.74 30.69 31.52
N LYS A 411 1.08 29.43 31.26
CA LYS A 411 0.47 28.29 31.98
C LYS A 411 1.10 27.99 33.35
N GLU A 412 2.28 28.53 33.69
CA GLU A 412 3.00 28.31 34.97
C GLU A 412 3.00 26.84 35.49
N GLU A 413 2.77 25.87 34.62
CA GLU A 413 2.80 24.45 34.95
C GLU A 413 4.23 23.91 34.75
N GLU A 414 4.80 23.28 35.78
CA GLU A 414 6.00 22.44 35.64
C GLU A 414 5.68 21.22 34.78
N GLY A 415 5.80 21.39 33.46
CA GLY A 415 5.68 20.31 32.50
C GLY A 415 7.03 19.66 32.18
N ASN A 416 6.99 18.41 31.72
CA ASN A 416 8.16 17.65 31.26
C ASN A 416 8.47 17.87 29.76
N THR A 417 8.12 19.03 29.19
CA THR A 417 8.34 19.29 27.75
C THR A 417 9.66 20.03 27.50
N MET A 418 10.20 19.92 26.29
CA MET A 418 11.43 20.61 25.92
C MET A 418 11.29 22.14 26.12
N ILE A 419 10.14 22.72 25.76
CA ILE A 419 9.90 24.17 25.98
C ILE A 419 9.96 24.51 27.47
N ASP A 420 9.41 23.67 28.35
CA ASP A 420 9.43 23.92 29.80
C ASP A 420 10.87 23.92 30.34
N HIS A 421 11.68 22.96 29.89
CA HIS A 421 13.10 22.89 30.27
C HIS A 421 13.92 24.07 29.71
N MET A 422 13.65 24.48 28.48
CA MET A 422 14.34 25.62 27.85
C MET A 422 13.95 26.96 28.49
N LEU A 423 12.68 27.11 28.87
CA LEU A 423 12.22 28.28 29.63
C LEU A 423 12.81 28.29 31.05
N SER A 424 13.01 27.13 31.67
CA SER A 424 13.75 27.01 32.94
C SER A 424 15.22 27.42 32.79
N LEU A 425 15.89 26.95 31.74
CA LEU A 425 17.27 27.34 31.41
C LEU A 425 17.39 28.82 31.04
N GLN A 426 16.36 29.42 30.41
CA GLN A 426 16.30 30.84 30.15
C GLN A 426 16.22 31.67 31.43
N LYS A 427 15.52 31.19 32.47
CA LYS A 427 15.48 31.84 33.78
C LYS A 427 16.84 31.80 34.48
N SER A 428 17.63 30.73 34.31
CA SER A 428 18.93 30.56 34.97
C SER A 428 20.12 31.11 34.16
N GLN A 429 20.03 31.12 32.82
CA GLN A 429 21.07 31.53 31.89
C GLN A 429 20.48 32.34 30.71
N PRO A 430 19.93 33.55 30.96
CA PRO A 430 19.23 34.34 29.95
C PRO A 430 20.11 34.80 28.78
N GLU A 431 21.42 34.91 29.01
CA GLU A 431 22.41 35.28 27.98
C GLU A 431 22.59 34.18 26.91
N TYR A 432 22.33 32.91 27.25
CA TYR A 432 22.55 31.75 26.38
C TYR A 432 21.27 31.17 25.78
N TYR A 433 20.12 31.35 26.44
CA TYR A 433 18.84 30.81 26.00
C TYR A 433 17.86 31.94 25.66
N THR A 434 18.15 32.69 24.60
CA THR A 434 17.24 33.71 24.07
C THR A 434 16.06 33.08 23.33
N ASP A 435 14.95 33.81 23.16
CA ASP A 435 13.77 33.32 22.42
C ASP A 435 14.14 32.86 21.00
N GLN A 436 15.10 33.52 20.36
CA GLN A 436 15.62 33.11 19.06
C GLN A 436 16.33 31.76 19.10
N ILE A 437 17.15 31.51 20.13
CA ILE A 437 17.86 30.23 20.31
C ILE A 437 16.86 29.12 20.65
N ILE A 438 15.88 29.40 21.49
CA ILE A 438 14.82 28.46 21.85
C ILE A 438 14.01 28.06 20.61
N LYS A 439 13.53 29.04 19.83
CA LYS A 439 12.84 28.79 18.55
C LYS A 439 13.71 28.01 17.57
N GLY A 440 15.00 28.36 17.46
CA GLY A 440 15.95 27.67 16.60
C GLY A 440 16.12 26.21 16.96
N LEU A 441 16.27 25.89 18.24
CA LEU A 441 16.41 24.52 18.74
C LEU A 441 15.13 23.70 18.60
N ILE A 442 13.96 24.31 18.81
CA ILE A 442 12.65 23.69 18.54
C ILE A 442 12.52 23.34 17.04
N LEU A 443 12.87 24.29 16.17
CA LEU A 443 12.80 24.13 14.72
C LEU A 443 13.77 23.06 14.22
N VAL A 444 15.02 23.07 14.69
CA VAL A 444 16.02 22.04 14.36
C VAL A 444 15.55 20.66 14.81
N SER A 445 14.97 20.55 16.00
CA SER A 445 14.42 19.29 16.52
C SER A 445 13.24 18.79 15.67
N ALA A 446 12.39 19.70 15.18
CA ALA A 446 11.27 19.38 14.29
C ALA A 446 11.70 18.99 12.86
N LEU A 447 12.84 19.51 12.36
CA LEU A 447 13.31 19.29 10.99
C LEU A 447 14.31 18.13 10.83
N ASN A 448 14.94 17.67 11.92
CA ASN A 448 16.08 16.74 11.92
C ASN A 448 15.81 15.30 11.42
N ASN A 449 14.61 14.95 10.93
CA ASN A 449 14.33 13.59 10.46
C ASN A 449 13.78 13.45 9.04
N SER A 450 13.95 14.49 8.22
CA SER A 450 13.67 14.42 6.79
C SER A 450 14.98 14.30 6.03
N SER A 451 15.45 13.07 5.80
CA SER A 451 16.74 12.81 5.15
C SER A 451 16.90 13.45 3.77
N SER A 452 15.80 13.74 3.05
CA SER A 452 15.81 14.51 1.80
C SER A 452 15.89 16.02 1.98
N LEU A 453 15.47 16.55 3.14
CA LEU A 453 15.56 17.98 3.46
C LEU A 453 16.91 18.33 4.08
N ILE A 454 17.54 17.42 4.83
CA ILE A 454 18.84 17.67 5.48
C ILE A 454 19.94 17.99 4.46
N GLU A 455 19.96 17.35 3.29
CA GLU A 455 21.04 17.55 2.31
C GLU A 455 20.88 18.86 1.50
N LYS A 456 19.64 19.30 1.24
CA LYS A 456 19.33 20.55 0.52
C LYS A 456 19.23 21.77 1.45
N ALA A 457 18.61 21.61 2.62
CA ALA A 457 18.47 22.67 3.61
C ALA A 457 19.80 22.95 4.33
N ARG A 458 20.67 21.95 4.61
CA ARG A 458 22.02 22.24 5.13
C ARG A 458 22.80 23.15 4.20
N LYS A 459 22.75 22.96 2.88
CA LYS A 459 23.49 23.82 1.94
C LYS A 459 22.92 25.24 1.85
N SER A 460 21.60 25.39 1.94
CA SER A 460 20.96 26.69 1.73
C SER A 460 20.79 27.53 3.01
N TRP A 461 20.66 26.92 4.19
CA TRP A 461 20.44 27.62 5.46
C TRP A 461 21.72 27.89 6.27
N PHE A 462 22.76 27.03 6.20
CA PHE A 462 24.06 27.34 6.82
C PHE A 462 24.69 28.61 6.21
N CYS A 463 24.41 28.90 4.94
CA CYS A 463 24.87 30.14 4.29
C CYS A 463 24.17 31.41 4.81
N LEU A 464 22.92 31.32 5.31
CA LEU A 464 22.13 32.48 5.72
C LEU A 464 22.40 32.90 7.17
N ILE A 465 22.65 31.94 8.07
CA ILE A 465 22.97 32.23 9.48
C ILE A 465 24.39 32.78 9.65
N LEU A 466 25.31 32.44 8.75
CA LEU A 466 26.69 32.98 8.76
C LEU A 466 26.83 34.34 8.04
N THR A 467 25.75 34.87 7.45
CA THR A 467 25.74 36.15 6.73
C THR A 467 24.71 37.14 7.26
N SER A 468 24.18 36.90 8.47
CA SER A 468 23.32 37.84 9.21
C SER A 468 24.09 38.54 10.32
#